data_AF-A0A2V5QZ45-F1
#
_entry.id   AF-A0A2V5QZ45-F1
#
_cell.length_a   1.000
_cell.length_b   1.000
_cell.length_c   1.000
_cell.angle_alpha   90.00
_cell.angle_beta   90.00
_cell.angle_gamma   90.00
#
_symmetry.space_group_name_H-M   'P 1'
#
loop_
_entity.id
_entity.type
_entity.pdbx_description
1 polymer ?
#
loop_
_entity_poly.entity_id
_entity_poly.type
_entity_poly.pdbx_seq_one_letter_code
_entity_poly.pdbx_strand_id
1 'polypeptide(L)'
;MAEASNELEGADFEKGCKIDNLADGRMLLGHAFGERVLVARRGAELFAIGATCTHYGGPLVKGLMVDRTVRCPWHHACFDLRTGEAIAAPALNDTSCWKIQKRGKRFYVTGKTDNKQARKPRSSPASVVIVGAGAAGGAAAEMLRREGYAGPVTLISADEFLPYDRPNLSKDYLAGAAPEEWIPLWPPDFYREQKIDTLTRTEVKAIDPQRKQVTLSDGRSLHYGALLLATGAEPVRLAIPGNDLPHVCYLRTLADSRRIIDKAKNAKRAVVIGASFIGLEVAASLRERKVEVAVVGKDPQPLEKILGRELGNLIRETHEAHDVRFYLGRTPVAIDDRHVQLDDGTRLEGDLVVVGIGVRPNTGLAEKAGIATERGVLVNEYLETSVPEIFAAGDIALWPDVRTGRKIRVEHWVVAQRQGQTAARNILGAHERFAAPPFFWSNHFDLHIRYVGHGSGDDQVSVSGDLKGKDASVIFRAGGRVTAVASIGRDHENLEADVALERGNEFGAL
;
A
#
# COMPACT_ATOMS: atom_id res chain seq x y z
N MET A 1 -14.86 7.85 0.58
CA MET A 1 -14.77 7.34 1.97
C MET A 1 -15.89 7.94 2.83
N ALA A 2 -16.48 7.18 3.76
CA ALA A 2 -17.47 7.73 4.70
C ALA A 2 -16.80 8.81 5.56
N GLU A 3 -17.39 10.01 5.63
CA GLU A 3 -16.98 11.04 6.58
C GLU A 3 -16.98 10.43 7.98
N ALA A 4 -15.83 10.49 8.66
CA ALA A 4 -15.77 10.09 10.06
C ALA A 4 -16.73 11.01 10.83
N SER A 5 -17.80 10.44 11.39
CA SER A 5 -18.71 11.19 12.25
C SER A 5 -17.91 11.88 13.36
N ASN A 6 -17.98 13.21 13.40
CA ASN A 6 -17.41 14.04 14.46
C ASN A 6 -18.23 13.97 15.76
N GLU A 7 -19.28 13.14 15.81
CA GLU A 7 -19.99 12.89 17.06
C GLU A 7 -19.07 12.21 18.07
N LEU A 8 -19.03 12.79 19.27
CA LEU A 8 -18.32 12.25 20.40
C LEU A 8 -19.11 11.07 20.96
N GLU A 9 -18.71 9.87 20.54
CA GLU A 9 -19.29 8.61 21.00
C GLU A 9 -18.56 8.07 22.24
N GLY A 10 -19.27 7.30 23.07
CA GLY A 10 -18.69 6.58 24.20
C GLY A 10 -18.57 7.41 25.47
N ALA A 11 -17.73 6.95 26.40
CA ALA A 11 -17.61 7.57 27.72
C ALA A 11 -16.75 8.84 27.70
N ASP A 12 -17.16 9.83 28.47
CA ASP A 12 -16.35 11.01 28.80
C ASP A 12 -15.24 10.61 29.80
N PHE A 13 -14.01 10.50 29.31
CA PHE A 13 -12.87 10.08 30.13
C PHE A 13 -12.33 11.20 31.03
N GLU A 14 -12.75 12.46 30.86
CA GLU A 14 -12.41 13.55 31.78
C GLU A 14 -13.19 13.40 33.10
N LYS A 15 -14.42 12.86 33.02
CA LYS A 15 -15.25 12.50 34.19
C LYS A 15 -14.84 11.16 34.83
N GLY A 16 -13.88 10.49 34.21
CA GLY A 16 -13.32 9.20 34.60
C GLY A 16 -14.23 8.01 34.31
N CYS A 17 -13.62 6.85 34.13
CA CYS A 17 -14.31 5.59 33.80
C CYS A 17 -13.84 4.47 34.73
N LYS A 18 -14.70 3.49 35.03
CA LYS A 18 -14.33 2.34 35.87
C LYS A 18 -13.30 1.48 35.13
N ILE A 19 -12.21 1.12 35.81
CA ILE A 19 -11.16 0.26 35.24
C ILE A 19 -11.73 -1.12 34.86
N ASP A 20 -12.71 -1.61 35.63
CA ASP A 20 -13.37 -2.90 35.38
C ASP A 20 -14.21 -2.94 34.10
N ASN A 21 -14.53 -1.78 33.51
CA ASN A 21 -15.18 -1.70 32.20
C ASN A 21 -14.21 -2.05 31.04
N LEU A 22 -12.91 -2.15 31.34
CA LEU A 22 -11.87 -2.45 30.37
C LEU A 22 -11.07 -3.67 30.85
N ALA A 23 -11.45 -4.85 30.34
CA ALA A 23 -10.71 -6.08 30.59
C ALA A 23 -9.31 -6.01 29.96
N ASP A 24 -8.39 -6.85 30.45
CA ASP A 24 -7.07 -6.99 29.84
C ASP A 24 -7.19 -7.47 28.39
N GLY A 25 -6.34 -6.96 27.50
CA GLY A 25 -6.41 -7.30 26.07
C GLY A 25 -7.51 -6.55 25.31
N ARG A 26 -8.24 -5.64 25.94
CA ARG A 26 -9.36 -4.91 25.32
C ARG A 26 -9.05 -3.44 25.12
N MET A 27 -9.85 -2.84 24.24
CA MET A 27 -9.85 -1.42 23.94
C MET A 27 -11.27 -0.85 24.12
N LEU A 28 -11.35 0.42 24.50
CA LEU A 28 -12.60 1.15 24.73
C LEU A 28 -12.55 2.49 24.00
N LEU A 29 -13.60 2.77 23.23
CA LEU A 29 -13.83 4.08 22.62
C LEU A 29 -14.52 5.01 23.63
N GLY A 30 -14.06 6.26 23.65
CA GLY A 30 -14.71 7.36 24.33
C GLY A 30 -14.18 8.69 23.81
N HIS A 31 -14.26 9.72 24.64
CA HIS A 31 -13.76 11.04 24.30
C HIS A 31 -13.15 11.77 25.50
N ALA A 32 -12.26 12.71 25.21
CA ALA A 32 -11.71 13.66 26.17
C ALA A 32 -11.25 14.92 25.43
N PHE A 33 -11.44 16.10 26.04
CA PHE A 33 -11.03 17.40 25.52
C PHE A 33 -11.58 17.67 24.10
N GLY A 34 -12.80 17.21 23.82
CA GLY A 34 -13.45 17.36 22.51
C GLY A 34 -12.91 16.44 21.41
N GLU A 35 -12.06 15.47 21.73
CA GLU A 35 -11.47 14.53 20.76
C GLU A 35 -11.85 13.09 21.07
N ARG A 36 -11.95 12.26 20.03
CA ARG A 36 -12.18 10.81 20.16
C ARG A 36 -10.92 10.11 20.66
N VAL A 37 -11.03 9.36 21.75
CA VAL A 37 -9.90 8.70 22.43
C VAL A 37 -10.16 7.20 22.51
N LEU A 38 -9.12 6.43 22.20
CA LEU A 38 -9.05 4.98 22.41
C LEU A 38 -8.27 4.73 23.69
N VAL A 39 -8.91 4.10 24.68
CA VAL A 39 -8.22 3.62 25.89
C VAL A 39 -8.02 2.11 25.77
N ALA A 40 -6.78 1.66 25.93
CA ALA A 40 -6.40 0.26 25.82
C ALA A 40 -5.75 -0.23 27.13
N ARG A 41 -5.93 -1.52 27.45
CA ARG A 41 -5.36 -2.14 28.65
C ARG A 41 -4.50 -3.35 28.30
N ARG A 42 -3.27 -3.36 28.79
CA ARG A 42 -2.38 -4.54 28.77
C ARG A 42 -1.79 -4.79 30.15
N GLY A 43 -2.16 -5.90 30.77
CA GLY A 43 -1.87 -6.21 32.16
C GLY A 43 -2.36 -5.10 33.11
N ALA A 44 -1.42 -4.51 33.83
CA ALA A 44 -1.68 -3.39 34.73
C ALA A 44 -1.57 -2.02 34.04
N GLU A 45 -1.04 -1.93 32.82
CA GLU A 45 -0.86 -0.67 32.10
C GLU A 45 -2.17 -0.24 31.41
N LEU A 46 -2.43 1.07 31.42
CA LEU A 46 -3.49 1.70 30.63
C LEU A 46 -2.84 2.70 29.68
N PHE A 47 -3.33 2.74 28.45
CA PHE A 47 -2.85 3.62 27.39
C PHE A 47 -4.01 4.41 26.82
N ALA A 48 -3.77 5.66 26.41
CA ALA A 48 -4.76 6.47 25.71
C ALA A 48 -4.11 7.13 24.50
N ILE A 49 -4.67 6.84 23.32
CA ILE A 49 -4.26 7.45 22.05
C ILE A 49 -5.50 7.97 21.29
N GLY A 50 -5.30 8.74 20.22
CA GLY A 50 -6.38 9.10 19.30
C GLY A 50 -7.10 7.87 18.76
N ALA A 51 -8.43 7.92 18.65
CA ALA A 51 -9.23 6.74 18.27
C ALA A 51 -9.29 6.44 16.76
N THR A 52 -8.74 7.33 15.94
CA THR A 52 -8.89 7.32 14.48
C THR A 52 -7.53 7.14 13.83
N CYS A 53 -7.41 6.17 12.94
CA CYS A 53 -6.22 5.94 12.14
C CYS A 53 -5.95 7.15 11.25
N THR A 54 -4.74 7.67 11.32
CA THR A 54 -4.27 8.85 10.57
C THR A 54 -4.01 8.61 9.08
N HIS A 55 -4.17 7.38 8.57
CA HIS A 55 -4.10 7.10 7.14
C HIS A 55 -5.39 7.57 6.46
N TYR A 56 -6.47 6.79 6.57
CA TYR A 56 -7.78 7.07 5.94
C TYR A 56 -8.93 7.02 6.96
N GLY A 57 -8.70 7.38 8.22
CA GLY A 57 -9.79 7.52 9.19
C GLY A 57 -10.33 6.23 9.80
N GLY A 58 -9.64 5.09 9.65
CA GLY A 58 -10.10 3.81 10.18
C GLY A 58 -10.29 3.81 11.70
N PRO A 59 -11.40 3.24 12.24
CA PRO A 59 -11.69 3.27 13.67
C PRO A 59 -10.81 2.27 14.43
N LEU A 60 -9.82 2.74 15.17
CA LEU A 60 -8.83 1.87 15.83
C LEU A 60 -9.44 0.95 16.89
N VAL A 61 -10.59 1.32 17.47
CA VAL A 61 -11.32 0.44 18.40
C VAL A 61 -11.84 -0.85 17.75
N LYS A 62 -12.10 -0.84 16.43
CA LYS A 62 -12.46 -2.04 15.65
C LYS A 62 -11.24 -2.82 15.17
N GLY A 63 -10.04 -2.28 15.41
CA GLY A 63 -8.78 -2.92 15.08
C GLY A 63 -8.43 -4.06 16.02
N LEU A 64 -7.17 -4.48 15.95
CA LEU A 64 -6.62 -5.53 16.79
C LEU A 64 -5.47 -4.97 17.63
N MET A 65 -5.56 -5.15 18.95
CA MET A 65 -4.46 -4.87 19.84
C MET A 65 -3.50 -6.06 19.87
N VAL A 66 -2.23 -5.82 19.56
CA VAL A 66 -1.18 -6.83 19.57
C VAL A 66 -0.10 -6.36 20.54
N ASP A 67 -0.05 -7.01 21.70
CA ASP A 67 0.79 -6.61 22.82
C ASP A 67 0.54 -5.17 23.27
N ARG A 68 1.34 -4.21 22.81
CA ARG A 68 1.23 -2.78 23.15
C ARG A 68 1.12 -1.90 21.91
N THR A 69 0.64 -2.48 20.82
CA THR A 69 0.36 -1.77 19.58
C THR A 69 -1.09 -2.03 19.17
N VAL A 70 -1.62 -1.17 18.30
CA VAL A 70 -2.93 -1.38 17.67
C VAL A 70 -2.80 -1.32 16.16
N ARG A 71 -3.40 -2.30 15.48
CA ARG A 71 -3.49 -2.36 14.02
C ARG A 71 -4.85 -1.84 13.55
N CYS A 72 -4.82 -0.93 12.59
CA CYS A 72 -6.01 -0.40 11.95
C CYS A 72 -6.75 -1.48 11.14
N PRO A 73 -8.09 -1.60 11.29
CA PRO A 73 -8.88 -2.65 10.61
C PRO A 73 -8.89 -2.52 9.09
N TRP A 74 -8.72 -1.32 8.54
CA TRP A 74 -8.90 -1.12 7.09
C TRP A 74 -7.64 -1.35 6.28
N HIS A 75 -6.50 -0.88 6.77
CA HIS A 75 -5.26 -0.83 5.99
C HIS A 75 -4.03 -1.32 6.76
N HIS A 76 -4.22 -1.89 7.96
CA HIS A 76 -3.17 -2.47 8.79
C HIS A 76 -2.04 -1.50 9.18
N ALA A 77 -2.32 -0.18 9.18
CA ALA A 77 -1.44 0.79 9.83
C ALA A 77 -1.31 0.42 11.32
N CYS A 78 -0.10 0.50 11.86
CA CYS A 78 0.18 0.07 13.23
C CYS A 78 0.66 1.25 14.07
N PHE A 79 0.13 1.39 15.28
CA PHE A 79 0.48 2.44 16.22
C PHE A 79 0.96 1.89 17.55
N ASP A 80 1.99 2.49 18.13
CA ASP A 80 2.42 2.20 19.50
C ASP A 80 1.46 2.86 20.50
N LEU A 81 0.92 2.10 21.44
CA LEU A 81 -0.09 2.59 22.39
C LEU A 81 0.50 3.54 23.44
N ARG A 82 1.82 3.53 23.70
CA ARG A 82 2.47 4.40 24.68
C ARG A 82 2.78 5.77 24.15
N THR A 83 3.12 5.85 22.86
CA THR A 83 3.59 7.09 22.22
C THR A 83 2.60 7.65 21.21
N GLY A 84 1.66 6.84 20.73
CA GLY A 84 0.77 7.17 19.61
C GLY A 84 1.47 7.10 18.25
N GLU A 85 2.76 6.73 18.21
CA GLU A 85 3.57 6.75 17.00
C GLU A 85 3.08 5.76 15.95
N ALA A 86 3.02 6.17 14.68
CA ALA A 86 2.83 5.29 13.54
C ALA A 86 4.12 4.49 13.28
N ILE A 87 4.14 3.25 13.76
CA ILE A 87 5.32 2.37 13.70
C ILE A 87 5.35 1.46 12.46
N ALA A 88 4.22 1.34 11.76
CA ALA A 88 4.17 0.66 10.46
C ALA A 88 3.20 1.35 9.50
N ALA A 89 3.65 1.49 8.25
CA ALA A 89 2.85 2.00 7.14
C ALA A 89 1.52 1.23 6.97
N PRO A 90 0.46 1.86 6.43
CA PRO A 90 0.52 3.07 5.60
C PRO A 90 0.28 4.41 6.30
N ALA A 91 0.10 4.44 7.62
CA ALA A 91 -0.05 5.73 8.33
C ALA A 91 1.25 6.55 8.26
N LEU A 92 1.11 7.81 7.83
CA LEU A 92 2.21 8.78 7.77
C LEU A 92 2.28 9.67 9.01
N ASN A 93 1.18 9.82 9.74
CA ASN A 93 1.12 10.69 10.91
C ASN A 93 0.91 9.86 12.17
N ASP A 94 1.45 10.33 13.28
CA ASP A 94 1.21 9.71 14.57
C ASP A 94 -0.19 10.09 15.08
N THR A 95 -0.78 9.23 15.90
CA THR A 95 -1.98 9.59 16.67
C THR A 95 -1.62 10.47 17.85
N SER A 96 -2.59 11.23 18.37
CA SER A 96 -2.42 11.91 19.65
C SER A 96 -2.19 10.90 20.77
N CYS A 97 -1.41 11.25 21.78
CA CYS A 97 -1.21 10.45 22.99
C CYS A 97 -1.66 11.26 24.21
N TRP A 98 -2.20 10.57 25.23
CA TRP A 98 -2.84 11.21 26.37
C TRP A 98 -2.36 10.65 27.70
N LYS A 99 -2.28 11.52 28.72
CA LYS A 99 -1.98 11.14 30.11
C LYS A 99 -3.20 10.43 30.71
N ILE A 100 -2.95 9.27 31.32
CA ILE A 100 -3.94 8.56 32.13
C ILE A 100 -3.54 8.63 33.61
N GLN A 101 -4.49 9.00 34.47
CA GLN A 101 -4.36 8.91 35.92
C GLN A 101 -5.34 7.91 36.50
N LYS A 102 -4.89 7.04 37.41
CA LYS A 102 -5.74 6.14 38.17
C LYS A 102 -6.06 6.76 39.54
N ARG A 103 -7.34 6.78 39.92
CA ARG A 103 -7.80 7.19 41.25
C ARG A 103 -8.79 6.15 41.76
N GLY A 104 -8.36 5.34 42.72
CA GLY A 104 -9.11 4.17 43.16
C GLY A 104 -9.39 3.20 42.00
N LYS A 105 -10.66 2.81 41.82
CA LYS A 105 -11.12 1.90 40.75
C LYS A 105 -11.44 2.60 39.42
N ARG A 106 -11.05 3.88 39.26
CA ARG A 106 -11.33 4.66 38.06
C ARG A 106 -10.05 5.15 37.40
N PHE A 107 -10.09 5.31 36.08
CA PHE A 107 -9.06 6.02 35.32
C PHE A 107 -9.65 7.30 34.72
N TYR A 108 -8.79 8.27 34.47
CA TYR A 108 -9.12 9.60 33.92
C TYR A 108 -8.11 9.93 32.82
N VAL A 109 -8.59 10.48 31.71
CA VAL A 109 -7.71 11.12 30.71
C VAL A 109 -7.58 12.59 31.09
N THR A 110 -6.36 13.05 31.35
CA THR A 110 -6.12 14.35 32.00
C THR A 110 -5.38 15.38 31.12
N GLY A 111 -5.11 15.05 29.86
CA GLY A 111 -4.52 15.97 28.89
C GLY A 111 -3.60 15.26 27.89
N LYS A 112 -3.18 15.95 26.84
CA LYS A 112 -2.23 15.44 25.86
C LYS A 112 -0.83 15.25 26.46
N THR A 113 -0.08 14.33 25.90
CA THR A 113 1.33 14.09 26.22
C THR A 113 2.10 13.74 24.96
N ASP A 114 3.37 14.07 24.95
CA ASP A 114 4.32 13.53 23.98
C ASP A 114 5.33 12.67 24.75
N ASN A 115 5.30 11.37 24.47
CA ASN A 115 6.17 10.39 25.12
C ASN A 115 7.23 9.85 24.15
N LYS A 116 7.38 10.45 22.96
CA LYS A 116 8.33 9.99 21.97
C LYS A 116 9.76 10.23 22.46
N GLN A 117 10.60 9.22 22.26
CA GLN A 117 12.01 9.32 22.56
C GLN A 117 12.76 9.71 21.30
N ALA A 118 13.72 10.64 21.45
CA ALA A 118 14.64 10.95 20.36
C ALA A 118 15.46 9.70 20.01
N ARG A 119 15.45 9.31 18.74
CA ARG A 119 16.27 8.20 18.23
C ARG A 119 17.67 8.70 17.87
N LYS A 120 18.64 7.80 18.03
CA LYS A 120 20.01 8.00 17.56
C LYS A 120 20.37 6.82 16.66
N PRO A 121 20.74 7.05 15.39
CA PRO A 121 21.05 5.97 14.48
C PRO A 121 22.36 5.28 14.90
N ARG A 122 22.48 3.98 14.60
CA ARG A 122 23.67 3.17 14.96
C ARG A 122 24.83 3.39 14.00
N SER A 123 24.53 3.66 12.74
CA SER A 123 25.46 4.14 11.74
C SER A 123 24.99 5.50 11.21
N SER A 124 25.91 6.28 10.66
CA SER A 124 25.61 7.56 10.03
C SER A 124 26.38 7.66 8.72
N PRO A 125 25.87 7.09 7.61
CA PRO A 125 26.53 7.21 6.31
C PRO A 125 26.73 8.69 5.95
N ALA A 126 27.76 8.99 5.16
CA ALA A 126 28.11 10.38 4.82
C ALA A 126 26.98 11.12 4.07
N SER A 127 26.20 10.39 3.27
CA SER A 127 24.98 10.86 2.60
C SER A 127 24.11 9.65 2.23
N VAL A 128 22.81 9.85 2.06
CA VAL A 128 21.89 8.85 1.52
C VAL A 128 21.27 9.36 0.24
N VAL A 129 21.40 8.60 -0.85
CA VAL A 129 20.73 8.88 -2.13
C VAL A 129 19.63 7.84 -2.34
N ILE A 130 18.43 8.30 -2.67
CA ILE A 130 17.25 7.45 -2.93
C ILE A 130 16.82 7.67 -4.38
N VAL A 131 16.83 6.60 -5.17
CA VAL A 131 16.45 6.62 -6.59
C VAL A 131 15.02 6.10 -6.73
N GLY A 132 14.08 7.02 -6.94
CA GLY A 132 12.65 6.77 -7.06
C GLY A 132 11.87 7.36 -5.89
N ALA A 133 10.95 8.29 -6.18
CA ALA A 133 10.09 8.96 -5.20
C ALA A 133 8.67 8.34 -5.11
N GLY A 134 8.57 7.02 -5.28
CA GLY A 134 7.34 6.28 -5.04
C GLY A 134 7.11 5.96 -3.56
N ALA A 135 6.22 5.00 -3.27
CA ALA A 135 5.85 4.59 -1.91
C ALA A 135 7.06 4.22 -1.04
N ALA A 136 7.98 3.41 -1.59
CA ALA A 136 9.18 2.96 -0.87
C ALA A 136 10.17 4.10 -0.62
N GLY A 137 10.51 4.89 -1.65
CA GLY A 137 11.49 5.97 -1.51
C GLY A 137 10.99 7.11 -0.62
N GLY A 138 9.71 7.48 -0.74
CA GLY A 138 9.09 8.48 0.13
C GLY A 138 9.09 8.04 1.59
N ALA A 139 8.67 6.80 1.88
CA ALA A 139 8.67 6.26 3.23
C ALA A 139 10.09 6.08 3.80
N ALA A 140 11.08 5.76 2.95
CA ALA A 140 12.48 5.68 3.38
C ALA A 140 13.03 7.07 3.75
N ALA A 141 12.82 8.09 2.90
CA ALA A 141 13.29 9.45 3.15
C ALA A 141 12.74 10.02 4.47
N GLU A 142 11.45 9.78 4.70
CA GLU A 142 10.76 10.16 5.93
C GLU A 142 11.28 9.39 7.15
N MET A 143 11.44 8.06 7.03
CA MET A 143 11.93 7.22 8.12
C MET A 143 13.37 7.54 8.51
N LEU A 144 14.25 7.89 7.56
CA LEU A 144 15.61 8.36 7.88
C LEU A 144 15.58 9.53 8.87
N ARG A 145 14.68 10.50 8.67
CA ARG A 145 14.52 11.64 9.57
C ARG A 145 13.88 11.26 10.91
N ARG A 146 12.88 10.38 10.90
CA ARG A 146 12.29 9.82 12.15
C ARG A 146 13.32 9.10 13.02
N GLU A 147 14.26 8.38 12.40
CA GLU A 147 15.35 7.68 13.09
C GLU A 147 16.49 8.59 13.58
N GLY A 148 16.36 9.91 13.36
CA GLY A 148 17.33 10.90 13.83
C GLY A 148 18.57 11.01 12.93
N TYR A 149 18.54 10.52 11.69
CA TYR A 149 19.62 10.74 10.75
C TYR A 149 19.73 12.22 10.37
N ALA A 150 20.86 12.84 10.71
CA ALA A 150 21.12 14.26 10.46
C ALA A 150 21.90 14.53 9.16
N GLY A 151 22.38 13.48 8.49
CA GLY A 151 23.18 13.63 7.26
C GLY A 151 22.34 14.00 6.03
N PRO A 152 23.00 14.35 4.91
CA PRO A 152 22.33 14.68 3.64
C PRO A 152 21.46 13.54 3.13
N VAL A 153 20.25 13.87 2.68
CA VAL A 153 19.33 12.93 2.02
C VAL A 153 18.90 13.55 0.70
N THR A 154 19.13 12.85 -0.40
CA THR A 154 18.67 13.26 -1.73
C THR A 154 17.66 12.25 -2.28
N LEU A 155 16.44 12.70 -2.56
CA LEU A 155 15.37 11.92 -3.16
C LEU A 155 15.22 12.30 -4.64
N ILE A 156 15.53 11.38 -5.54
CA ILE A 156 15.58 11.61 -6.99
C ILE A 156 14.38 10.93 -7.65
N SER A 157 13.70 11.63 -8.55
CA SER A 157 12.55 11.11 -9.29
C SER A 157 12.55 11.58 -10.74
N ALA A 158 12.32 10.65 -11.65
CA ALA A 158 12.01 10.99 -13.05
C ALA A 158 10.59 11.59 -13.18
N ASP A 159 9.72 11.37 -12.18
CA ASP A 159 8.40 11.99 -12.10
C ASP A 159 8.53 13.49 -11.79
N GLU A 160 7.57 14.29 -12.24
CA GLU A 160 7.52 15.71 -11.95
C GLU A 160 7.00 16.02 -10.54
N PHE A 161 6.27 15.09 -9.94
CA PHE A 161 5.68 15.25 -8.62
C PHE A 161 6.55 14.67 -7.51
N LEU A 162 6.44 15.28 -6.33
CA LEU A 162 6.87 14.71 -5.05
C LEU A 162 6.04 13.45 -4.73
N PRO A 163 6.46 12.58 -3.79
CA PRO A 163 5.70 11.39 -3.42
C PRO A 163 4.20 11.64 -3.22
N TYR A 164 3.38 10.83 -3.90
CA TYR A 164 1.92 10.93 -3.89
C TYR A 164 1.26 9.56 -3.78
N ASP A 165 0.01 9.57 -3.32
CA ASP A 165 -0.86 8.41 -3.11
C ASP A 165 -1.27 7.77 -4.45
N ARG A 166 -0.57 6.70 -4.85
CA ARG A 166 -0.89 5.96 -6.07
C ARG A 166 -2.21 5.17 -5.99
N PRO A 167 -2.60 4.57 -4.85
CA PRO A 167 -3.88 3.87 -4.73
C PRO A 167 -5.10 4.70 -5.16
N ASN A 168 -5.09 6.02 -4.92
CA ASN A 168 -6.18 6.90 -5.34
C ASN A 168 -6.28 7.09 -6.86
N LEU A 169 -5.20 6.87 -7.61
CA LEU A 169 -5.18 7.09 -9.06
C LEU A 169 -6.06 6.12 -9.86
N SER A 170 -6.50 5.02 -9.27
CA SER A 170 -7.51 4.10 -9.84
C SER A 170 -8.83 4.10 -9.08
N LYS A 171 -8.95 4.89 -8.00
CA LYS A 171 -10.08 4.88 -7.05
C LYS A 171 -10.69 6.28 -6.91
N ASP A 172 -10.86 6.80 -5.70
CA ASP A 172 -11.65 8.00 -5.40
C ASP A 172 -11.25 9.22 -6.27
N TYR A 173 -9.97 9.43 -6.56
CA TYR A 173 -9.54 10.52 -7.45
C TYR A 173 -9.94 10.26 -8.91
N LEU A 174 -9.66 9.05 -9.42
CA LEU A 174 -10.09 8.68 -10.75
C LEU A 174 -11.61 8.69 -10.88
N ALA A 175 -12.38 8.29 -9.86
CA ALA A 175 -13.84 8.34 -9.85
C ALA A 175 -14.39 9.78 -9.78
N GLY A 176 -13.60 10.73 -9.28
CA GLY A 176 -14.01 12.13 -9.08
C GLY A 176 -14.62 12.41 -7.71
N ALA A 177 -14.43 11.51 -6.74
CA ALA A 177 -14.87 11.63 -5.36
C ALA A 177 -13.79 12.20 -4.41
N ALA A 178 -12.52 12.16 -4.80
CA ALA A 178 -11.42 12.82 -4.09
C ALA A 178 -10.83 13.95 -4.94
N PRO A 179 -10.60 15.13 -4.36
CA PRO A 179 -9.99 16.24 -5.07
C PRO A 179 -8.46 16.04 -5.15
N GLU A 180 -7.81 16.73 -6.09
CA GLU A 180 -6.40 16.47 -6.42
C GLU A 180 -5.44 16.86 -5.29
N GLU A 181 -5.80 17.85 -4.47
CA GLU A 181 -5.03 18.30 -3.31
C GLU A 181 -4.83 17.21 -2.24
N TRP A 182 -5.60 16.13 -2.27
CA TRP A 182 -5.42 14.98 -1.37
C TRP A 182 -4.37 13.98 -1.85
N ILE A 183 -3.87 14.13 -3.08
CA ILE A 183 -2.97 13.16 -3.72
C ILE A 183 -1.53 13.23 -3.20
N PRO A 184 -0.92 14.41 -2.96
CA PRO A 184 0.41 14.47 -2.35
C PRO A 184 0.43 13.80 -0.97
N LEU A 185 1.45 12.98 -0.68
CA LEU A 185 1.60 12.38 0.65
C LEU A 185 2.01 13.41 1.70
N TRP A 186 2.80 14.40 1.28
CA TRP A 186 3.24 15.52 2.07
C TRP A 186 3.26 16.80 1.22
N PRO A 187 2.99 17.98 1.82
CA PRO A 187 3.20 19.24 1.13
C PRO A 187 4.69 19.45 0.83
N PRO A 188 5.06 20.26 -0.18
CA PRO A 188 6.47 20.56 -0.49
C PRO A 188 7.29 21.08 0.70
N ASP A 189 6.62 21.80 1.61
CA ASP A 189 7.23 22.42 2.79
C ASP A 189 7.79 21.39 3.77
N PHE A 190 7.12 20.23 3.88
CA PHE A 190 7.59 19.10 4.69
C PHE A 190 9.02 18.70 4.30
N TYR A 191 9.31 18.53 3.00
CA TYR A 191 10.64 18.10 2.55
C TYR A 191 11.71 19.14 2.88
N ARG A 192 11.39 20.44 2.77
CA ARG A 192 12.32 21.52 3.13
C ARG A 192 12.59 21.55 4.63
N GLU A 193 11.55 21.46 5.45
CA GLU A 193 11.64 21.41 6.91
C GLU A 193 12.41 20.19 7.41
N GLN A 194 12.18 19.04 6.76
CA GLN A 194 12.91 17.80 7.00
C GLN A 194 14.30 17.78 6.35
N LYS A 195 14.72 18.84 5.66
CA LYS A 195 16.03 18.92 4.98
C LYS A 195 16.28 17.72 4.05
N ILE A 196 15.28 17.37 3.25
CA ILE A 196 15.38 16.33 2.21
C ILE A 196 15.50 17.07 0.88
N ASP A 197 16.64 16.90 0.20
CA ASP A 197 16.86 17.48 -1.11
C ASP A 197 16.08 16.67 -2.15
N THR A 198 15.14 17.29 -2.85
CA THR A 198 14.29 16.61 -3.84
C THR A 198 14.68 17.02 -5.26
N LEU A 199 15.02 16.04 -6.10
CA LEU A 199 15.31 16.24 -7.52
C LEU A 199 14.22 15.57 -8.36
N THR A 200 13.16 16.32 -8.68
CA THR A 200 12.11 15.86 -9.60
C THR A 200 12.51 16.08 -11.06
N ARG A 201 11.78 15.48 -12.01
CA ARG A 201 12.10 15.50 -13.46
C ARG A 201 13.56 15.13 -13.76
N THR A 202 14.17 14.30 -12.92
CA THR A 202 15.58 13.96 -12.96
C THR A 202 15.72 12.44 -12.97
N GLU A 203 16.26 11.90 -14.05
CA GLU A 203 16.48 10.46 -14.18
C GLU A 203 17.92 10.11 -13.76
N VAL A 204 18.10 9.02 -13.02
CA VAL A 204 19.43 8.42 -12.83
C VAL A 204 19.71 7.52 -14.04
N LYS A 205 20.84 7.75 -14.71
CA LYS A 205 21.23 7.03 -15.94
C LYS A 205 22.24 5.92 -15.71
N ALA A 206 23.08 6.04 -14.67
CA ALA A 206 24.08 5.05 -14.32
C ALA A 206 24.38 5.08 -12.81
N ILE A 207 24.84 3.93 -12.31
CA ILE A 207 25.39 3.77 -10.97
C ILE A 207 26.81 3.25 -11.14
N ASP A 208 27.77 3.87 -10.48
CA ASP A 208 29.15 3.39 -10.35
C ASP A 208 29.37 2.98 -8.89
N PRO A 209 29.29 1.68 -8.58
CA PRO A 209 29.49 1.19 -7.21
C PRO A 209 30.90 1.40 -6.67
N GLN A 210 31.93 1.37 -7.54
CA GLN A 210 33.32 1.50 -7.10
C GLN A 210 33.61 2.93 -6.62
N ARG A 211 33.09 3.92 -7.34
CA ARG A 211 33.19 5.34 -6.98
C ARG A 211 32.08 5.84 -6.06
N LYS A 212 31.12 4.97 -5.72
CA LYS A 212 29.91 5.28 -4.95
C LYS A 212 29.21 6.53 -5.45
N GLN A 213 28.89 6.56 -6.74
CA GLN A 213 28.22 7.68 -7.38
C GLN A 213 27.07 7.25 -8.30
N VAL A 214 26.10 8.13 -8.46
CA VAL A 214 25.07 8.03 -9.50
C VAL A 214 25.25 9.15 -10.51
N THR A 215 25.02 8.86 -11.80
CA THR A 215 25.03 9.86 -12.88
C THR A 215 23.61 10.21 -13.25
N LEU A 216 23.30 11.51 -13.28
CA LEU A 216 21.98 12.05 -13.59
C LEU A 216 21.81 12.31 -15.09
N SER A 217 20.57 12.51 -15.53
CA SER A 217 20.23 12.79 -16.92
C SER A 217 20.80 14.09 -17.47
N ASP A 218 21.17 15.04 -16.60
CA ASP A 218 21.82 16.30 -16.97
C ASP A 218 23.36 16.22 -16.95
N GLY A 219 23.93 15.02 -16.75
CA GLY A 219 25.36 14.76 -16.72
C GLY A 219 26.04 15.01 -15.38
N ARG A 220 25.35 15.60 -14.39
CA ARG A 220 25.90 15.72 -13.03
C ARG A 220 26.07 14.35 -12.39
N SER A 221 27.01 14.25 -11.46
CA SER A 221 27.21 13.06 -10.63
C SER A 221 27.01 13.39 -9.16
N LEU A 222 26.37 12.49 -8.42
CA LEU A 222 26.15 12.62 -6.98
C LEU A 222 26.81 11.44 -6.26
N HIS A 223 27.64 11.73 -5.26
CA HIS A 223 28.21 10.71 -4.39
C HIS A 223 27.22 10.29 -3.30
N TYR A 224 27.29 9.02 -2.89
CA TYR A 224 26.50 8.47 -1.80
C TYR A 224 27.35 7.75 -0.76
N GLY A 225 26.95 7.86 0.51
CA GLY A 225 27.40 6.95 1.56
C GLY A 225 26.58 5.66 1.59
N ALA A 226 25.28 5.75 1.28
CA ALA A 226 24.39 4.63 1.02
C ALA A 226 23.39 4.97 -0.10
N LEU A 227 23.02 3.97 -0.89
CA LEU A 227 22.10 4.10 -2.02
C LEU A 227 20.87 3.22 -1.82
N LEU A 228 19.68 3.78 -2.01
CA LEU A 228 18.43 3.00 -2.07
C LEU A 228 17.85 3.03 -3.48
N LEU A 229 17.68 1.85 -4.09
CA LEU A 229 16.96 1.66 -5.34
C LEU A 229 15.47 1.42 -5.06
N ALA A 230 14.65 2.42 -5.34
CA ALA A 230 13.19 2.41 -5.17
C ALA A 230 12.48 2.75 -6.49
N THR A 231 13.02 2.29 -7.63
CA THR A 231 12.55 2.63 -8.99
C THR A 231 11.22 1.98 -9.35
N GLY A 232 10.74 1.04 -8.53
CA GLY A 232 9.44 0.39 -8.68
C GLY A 232 9.32 -0.40 -10.00
N ALA A 233 8.17 -0.27 -10.63
CA ALA A 233 7.80 -0.96 -11.86
C ALA A 233 7.09 -0.04 -12.86
N GLU A 234 7.06 -0.45 -14.12
CA GLU A 234 6.40 0.24 -15.25
C GLU A 234 5.30 -0.64 -15.89
N PRO A 235 4.22 -0.05 -16.45
CA PRO A 235 3.18 -0.80 -17.15
C PRO A 235 3.73 -1.61 -18.33
N VAL A 236 3.29 -2.87 -18.44
CA VAL A 236 3.52 -3.66 -19.65
C VAL A 236 2.72 -3.05 -20.81
N ARG A 237 3.41 -2.74 -21.91
CA ARG A 237 2.81 -2.19 -23.12
C ARG A 237 2.23 -3.29 -24.01
N LEU A 238 1.11 -2.99 -24.67
CA LEU A 238 0.54 -3.86 -25.70
C LEU A 238 1.46 -3.88 -26.94
N ALA A 239 1.62 -5.06 -27.53
CA ALA A 239 2.38 -5.27 -28.76
C ALA A 239 1.44 -5.59 -29.94
N ILE A 240 0.49 -4.69 -30.18
CA ILE A 240 -0.52 -4.81 -31.26
C ILE A 240 -0.63 -3.49 -32.04
N PRO A 241 -1.12 -3.49 -33.28
CA PRO A 241 -1.40 -2.27 -34.02
C PRO A 241 -2.35 -1.32 -33.25
N GLY A 242 -2.03 -0.03 -33.26
CA GLY A 242 -2.83 1.03 -32.64
C GLY A 242 -2.68 1.20 -31.12
N ASN A 243 -1.71 0.52 -30.49
CA ASN A 243 -1.49 0.62 -29.03
C ASN A 243 -1.05 2.01 -28.53
N ASP A 244 -0.64 2.89 -29.44
CA ASP A 244 -0.13 4.24 -29.21
C ASP A 244 -1.11 5.34 -29.68
N LEU A 245 -2.32 4.95 -30.12
CA LEU A 245 -3.34 5.90 -30.55
C LEU A 245 -3.71 6.87 -29.41
N PRO A 246 -4.09 8.13 -29.71
CA PRO A 246 -4.28 9.16 -28.68
C PRO A 246 -5.28 8.81 -27.58
N HIS A 247 -6.29 7.99 -27.88
CA HIS A 247 -7.33 7.56 -26.94
C HIS A 247 -6.94 6.32 -26.11
N VAL A 248 -5.81 5.68 -26.41
CA VAL A 248 -5.24 4.60 -25.60
C VAL A 248 -4.43 5.19 -24.45
N CYS A 249 -4.75 4.76 -23.24
CA CYS A 249 -4.14 5.22 -22.00
C CYS A 249 -3.65 4.03 -21.18
N TYR A 250 -2.67 4.30 -20.34
CA TYR A 250 -2.18 3.39 -19.30
C TYR A 250 -2.35 4.11 -17.97
N LEU A 251 -2.23 3.40 -16.85
CA LEU A 251 -2.33 4.02 -15.53
C LEU A 251 -1.15 3.60 -14.64
N ARG A 252 -0.28 4.56 -14.31
CA ARG A 252 0.76 4.39 -13.29
C ARG A 252 1.10 5.68 -12.54
N THR A 253 1.04 6.81 -13.23
CA THR A 253 1.42 8.14 -12.72
C THR A 253 0.22 9.05 -12.53
N LEU A 254 0.38 10.15 -11.78
CA LEU A 254 -0.65 11.18 -11.67
C LEU A 254 -1.00 11.78 -13.04
N ALA A 255 0.00 11.98 -13.91
CA ALA A 255 -0.21 12.45 -15.27
C ALA A 255 -1.09 11.48 -16.10
N ASP A 256 -0.89 10.18 -15.94
CA ASP A 256 -1.74 9.15 -16.57
C ASP A 256 -3.19 9.26 -16.08
N SER A 257 -3.39 9.35 -14.76
CA SER A 257 -4.73 9.48 -14.16
C SER A 257 -5.43 10.74 -14.65
N ARG A 258 -4.74 11.89 -14.67
CA ARG A 258 -5.28 13.14 -15.22
C ARG A 258 -5.69 12.99 -16.68
N ARG A 259 -4.89 12.31 -17.50
CA ARG A 259 -5.21 12.04 -18.91
C ARG A 259 -6.47 11.18 -19.06
N ILE A 260 -6.63 10.15 -18.23
CA ILE A 260 -7.84 9.32 -18.23
C ILE A 260 -9.05 10.15 -17.79
N ILE A 261 -8.94 10.91 -16.69
CA ILE A 261 -10.02 11.80 -16.20
C ILE A 261 -10.44 12.79 -17.29
N ASP A 262 -9.49 13.43 -17.97
CA ASP A 262 -9.79 14.41 -18.99
C ASP A 262 -10.52 13.81 -20.19
N LYS A 263 -10.08 12.64 -20.67
CA LYS A 263 -10.77 11.90 -21.74
C LYS A 263 -12.14 11.40 -21.31
N ALA A 264 -12.27 10.95 -20.08
CA ALA A 264 -13.54 10.45 -19.53
C ALA A 264 -14.65 11.52 -19.50
N LYS A 265 -14.31 12.83 -19.52
CA LYS A 265 -15.31 13.91 -19.61
C LYS A 265 -16.14 13.84 -20.89
N ASN A 266 -15.57 13.35 -21.99
CA ASN A 266 -16.21 13.30 -23.31
C ASN A 266 -16.43 11.87 -23.82
N ALA A 267 -15.84 10.87 -23.16
CA ALA A 267 -15.98 9.48 -23.53
C ALA A 267 -17.39 8.97 -23.22
N LYS A 268 -17.98 8.25 -24.18
CA LYS A 268 -19.24 7.53 -23.95
C LYS A 268 -18.97 6.08 -23.58
N ARG A 269 -17.92 5.48 -24.15
CA ARG A 269 -17.60 4.05 -24.02
C ARG A 269 -16.11 3.84 -23.83
N ALA A 270 -15.75 3.15 -22.76
CA ALA A 270 -14.39 2.74 -22.48
C ALA A 270 -14.21 1.22 -22.65
N VAL A 271 -13.11 0.83 -23.28
CA VAL A 271 -12.62 -0.55 -23.25
C VAL A 271 -11.43 -0.63 -22.30
N VAL A 272 -11.59 -1.37 -21.20
CA VAL A 272 -10.51 -1.66 -20.27
C VAL A 272 -9.89 -3.00 -20.64
N ILE A 273 -8.60 -2.98 -20.98
CA ILE A 273 -7.83 -4.18 -21.34
C ILE A 273 -7.07 -4.65 -20.09
N GLY A 274 -7.54 -5.73 -19.49
CA GLY A 274 -6.98 -6.36 -18.30
C GLY A 274 -8.01 -6.46 -17.17
N ALA A 275 -8.31 -7.69 -16.75
CA ALA A 275 -9.24 -7.99 -15.65
C ALA A 275 -8.50 -8.23 -14.31
N SER A 276 -7.48 -7.42 -14.04
CA SER A 276 -6.70 -7.42 -12.79
C SER A 276 -7.15 -6.29 -11.85
N PHE A 277 -6.54 -6.14 -10.67
CA PHE A 277 -6.92 -5.12 -9.67
C PHE A 277 -7.03 -3.71 -10.28
N ILE A 278 -5.98 -3.21 -10.94
CA ILE A 278 -5.98 -1.85 -11.51
C ILE A 278 -7.03 -1.73 -12.61
N GLY A 279 -7.15 -2.72 -13.51
CA GLY A 279 -8.13 -2.67 -14.59
C GLY A 279 -9.56 -2.64 -14.05
N LEU A 280 -9.87 -3.47 -13.06
CA LEU A 280 -11.20 -3.50 -12.44
C LEU A 280 -11.49 -2.24 -11.61
N GLU A 281 -10.50 -1.69 -10.89
CA GLU A 281 -10.66 -0.41 -10.20
C GLU A 281 -10.90 0.76 -11.17
N VAL A 282 -10.19 0.80 -12.29
CA VAL A 282 -10.44 1.75 -13.38
C VAL A 282 -11.85 1.58 -13.95
N ALA A 283 -12.27 0.35 -14.20
CA ALA A 283 -13.62 0.06 -14.70
C ALA A 283 -14.69 0.62 -13.75
N ALA A 284 -14.55 0.37 -12.44
CA ALA A 284 -15.45 0.93 -11.44
C ALA A 284 -15.44 2.47 -11.45
N SER A 285 -14.26 3.09 -11.45
CA SER A 285 -14.13 4.55 -11.45
C SER A 285 -14.72 5.21 -12.70
N LEU A 286 -14.62 4.56 -13.88
CA LEU A 286 -15.23 5.05 -15.11
C LEU A 286 -16.76 4.89 -15.10
N ARG A 287 -17.30 3.83 -14.47
CA ARG A 287 -18.75 3.69 -14.24
C ARG A 287 -19.29 4.76 -13.31
N GLU A 288 -18.56 5.16 -12.27
CA GLU A 288 -18.94 6.30 -11.42
C GLU A 288 -19.06 7.61 -12.22
N ARG A 289 -18.18 7.78 -13.22
CA ARG A 289 -18.25 8.88 -14.21
C ARG A 289 -19.29 8.68 -15.32
N LYS A 290 -20.14 7.65 -15.23
CA LYS A 290 -21.21 7.35 -16.18
C LYS A 290 -20.73 6.99 -17.59
N VAL A 291 -19.48 6.54 -17.74
CA VAL A 291 -18.94 5.99 -18.99
C VAL A 291 -19.37 4.53 -19.10
N GLU A 292 -19.87 4.07 -20.24
CA GLU A 292 -20.12 2.64 -20.49
C GLU A 292 -18.80 1.87 -20.53
N VAL A 293 -18.69 0.71 -19.87
CA VAL A 293 -17.41 0.00 -19.74
C VAL A 293 -17.52 -1.44 -20.23
N ALA A 294 -16.60 -1.82 -21.12
CA ALA A 294 -16.29 -3.21 -21.44
C ALA A 294 -14.91 -3.58 -20.87
N VAL A 295 -14.80 -4.71 -20.18
CA VAL A 295 -13.53 -5.25 -19.68
C VAL A 295 -13.14 -6.47 -20.49
N VAL A 296 -11.93 -6.46 -21.05
CA VAL A 296 -11.34 -7.58 -21.80
C VAL A 296 -10.30 -8.26 -20.91
N GLY A 297 -10.36 -9.59 -20.79
CA GLY A 297 -9.42 -10.35 -19.98
C GLY A 297 -9.06 -11.68 -20.62
N LYS A 298 -7.77 -12.05 -20.59
CA LYS A 298 -7.28 -13.33 -21.15
C LYS A 298 -7.69 -14.54 -20.32
N ASP A 299 -7.80 -14.37 -19.01
CA ASP A 299 -8.19 -15.46 -18.10
C ASP A 299 -9.72 -15.61 -18.15
N PRO A 300 -10.27 -16.83 -17.97
CA PRO A 300 -11.71 -17.08 -18.01
C PRO A 300 -12.45 -16.41 -16.83
N GLN A 301 -11.71 -15.97 -15.82
CA GLN A 301 -12.26 -15.38 -14.62
C GLN A 301 -11.31 -14.33 -14.03
N PRO A 302 -11.81 -13.16 -13.57
CA PRO A 302 -10.97 -12.15 -12.93
C PRO A 302 -10.38 -12.67 -11.63
N LEU A 303 -9.09 -12.40 -11.43
CA LEU A 303 -8.36 -12.57 -10.16
C LEU A 303 -8.39 -13.98 -9.54
N GLU A 304 -8.82 -15.03 -10.26
CA GLU A 304 -8.94 -16.40 -9.74
C GLU A 304 -7.63 -16.90 -9.11
N LYS A 305 -6.50 -16.68 -9.78
CA LYS A 305 -5.17 -17.13 -9.31
C LYS A 305 -4.73 -16.49 -7.99
N ILE A 306 -5.28 -15.32 -7.63
CA ILE A 306 -4.87 -14.53 -6.47
C ILE A 306 -5.91 -14.60 -5.36
N LEU A 307 -7.19 -14.54 -5.72
CA LEU A 307 -8.32 -14.42 -4.79
C LEU A 307 -9.19 -15.68 -4.73
N GLY A 308 -8.87 -16.71 -5.51
CA GLY A 308 -9.69 -17.90 -5.63
C GLY A 308 -10.89 -17.68 -6.55
N ARG A 309 -11.48 -18.80 -6.98
CA ARG A 309 -12.59 -18.80 -7.93
C ARG A 309 -13.85 -18.18 -7.34
N GLU A 310 -14.17 -18.42 -6.10
CA GLU A 310 -15.42 -17.97 -5.52
C GLU A 310 -15.46 -16.45 -5.35
N LEU A 311 -14.38 -15.86 -4.82
CA LEU A 311 -14.27 -14.40 -4.69
C LEU A 311 -14.05 -13.71 -6.05
N GLY A 312 -13.32 -14.33 -6.99
CA GLY A 312 -13.24 -13.84 -8.36
C GLY A 312 -14.62 -13.74 -9.04
N ASN A 313 -15.52 -14.70 -8.81
CA ASN A 313 -16.89 -14.67 -9.34
C ASN A 313 -17.69 -13.56 -8.71
N LEU A 314 -17.62 -13.39 -7.38
CA LEU A 314 -18.29 -12.28 -6.68
C LEU A 314 -17.84 -10.92 -7.21
N ILE A 315 -16.54 -10.75 -7.49
CA ILE A 315 -16.03 -9.52 -8.10
C ILE A 315 -16.64 -9.32 -9.49
N ARG A 316 -16.65 -10.34 -10.35
CA ARG A 316 -17.29 -10.25 -11.68
C ARG A 316 -18.76 -9.84 -11.55
N GLU A 317 -19.53 -10.54 -10.73
CA GLU A 317 -20.96 -10.29 -10.51
C GLU A 317 -21.20 -8.87 -9.97
N THR A 318 -20.34 -8.38 -9.07
CA THR A 318 -20.41 -7.01 -8.55
C THR A 318 -20.22 -5.99 -9.66
N HIS A 319 -19.27 -6.21 -10.57
CA HIS A 319 -19.04 -5.33 -11.73
C HIS A 319 -20.17 -5.40 -12.76
N GLU A 320 -20.69 -6.59 -13.06
CA GLU A 320 -21.83 -6.80 -13.96
C GLU A 320 -23.10 -6.12 -13.43
N ALA A 321 -23.33 -6.16 -12.11
CA ALA A 321 -24.43 -5.44 -11.46
C ALA A 321 -24.33 -3.90 -11.59
N HIS A 322 -23.14 -3.39 -11.93
CA HIS A 322 -22.88 -1.97 -12.22
C HIS A 322 -22.68 -1.72 -13.73
N ASP A 323 -23.26 -2.58 -14.57
CA ASP A 323 -23.28 -2.54 -16.04
C ASP A 323 -21.90 -2.64 -16.73
N VAL A 324 -20.90 -3.21 -16.06
CA VAL A 324 -19.64 -3.57 -16.73
C VAL A 324 -19.86 -4.83 -17.56
N ARG A 325 -19.51 -4.79 -18.84
CA ARG A 325 -19.60 -5.95 -19.73
C ARG A 325 -18.25 -6.67 -19.81
N PHE A 326 -18.22 -7.96 -19.52
CA PHE A 326 -16.99 -8.75 -19.56
C PHE A 326 -16.82 -9.53 -20.86
N TYR A 327 -15.61 -9.49 -21.40
CA TYR A 327 -15.12 -10.31 -22.51
C TYR A 327 -13.90 -11.09 -22.02
N LEU A 328 -14.17 -12.17 -21.28
CA LEU A 328 -13.16 -13.04 -20.66
C LEU A 328 -12.73 -14.17 -21.59
N GLY A 329 -11.53 -14.72 -21.39
CA GLY A 329 -10.94 -15.66 -22.33
C GLY A 329 -10.62 -15.06 -23.70
N ARG A 330 -10.45 -13.73 -23.77
CA ARG A 330 -10.23 -12.97 -25.01
C ARG A 330 -8.98 -12.11 -24.94
N THR A 331 -8.37 -11.87 -26.10
CA THR A 331 -7.18 -11.02 -26.23
C THR A 331 -7.41 -9.97 -27.31
N PRO A 332 -7.04 -8.69 -27.09
CA PRO A 332 -7.08 -7.68 -28.15
C PRO A 332 -5.98 -7.95 -29.19
N VAL A 333 -6.33 -7.82 -30.47
CA VAL A 333 -5.40 -8.04 -31.60
C VAL A 333 -5.10 -6.78 -32.40
N ALA A 334 -5.97 -5.78 -32.35
CA ALA A 334 -5.75 -4.47 -32.96
C ALA A 334 -6.63 -3.41 -32.28
N ILE A 335 -6.19 -2.16 -32.33
CA ILE A 335 -6.96 -0.99 -31.92
C ILE A 335 -7.01 -0.03 -33.12
N ASP A 336 -8.21 0.37 -33.51
CA ASP A 336 -8.42 1.45 -34.48
C ASP A 336 -8.93 2.72 -33.75
N ASP A 337 -9.28 3.76 -34.49
CA ASP A 337 -9.74 5.04 -33.97
C ASP A 337 -11.04 4.97 -33.14
N ARG A 338 -11.82 3.89 -33.27
CA ARG A 338 -13.11 3.72 -32.59
C ARG A 338 -13.35 2.33 -31.99
N HIS A 339 -12.49 1.35 -32.27
CA HIS A 339 -12.73 -0.04 -31.88
C HIS A 339 -11.48 -0.73 -31.34
N VAL A 340 -11.72 -1.66 -30.42
CA VAL A 340 -10.79 -2.72 -30.05
C VAL A 340 -11.25 -4.02 -30.71
N GLN A 341 -10.43 -4.59 -31.58
CA GLN A 341 -10.69 -5.90 -32.19
C GLN A 341 -10.13 -7.01 -31.30
N LEU A 342 -10.92 -8.05 -31.06
CA LEU A 342 -10.54 -9.24 -30.31
C LEU A 342 -10.12 -10.38 -31.24
N ASP A 343 -9.48 -11.38 -30.66
CA ASP A 343 -8.98 -12.60 -31.32
C ASP A 343 -10.07 -13.48 -31.95
N ASP A 344 -11.32 -13.34 -31.52
CA ASP A 344 -12.49 -14.03 -32.11
C ASP A 344 -13.19 -13.22 -33.22
N GLY A 345 -12.64 -12.05 -33.59
CA GLY A 345 -13.23 -11.15 -34.58
C GLY A 345 -14.27 -10.17 -34.01
N THR A 346 -14.63 -10.27 -32.73
CA THR A 346 -15.49 -9.27 -32.06
C THR A 346 -14.85 -7.89 -32.13
N ARG A 347 -15.65 -6.86 -32.44
CA ARG A 347 -15.23 -5.46 -32.41
C ARG A 347 -15.98 -4.72 -31.32
N LEU A 348 -15.25 -4.20 -30.35
CA LEU A 348 -15.79 -3.41 -29.25
C LEU A 348 -15.64 -1.94 -29.57
N GLU A 349 -16.75 -1.20 -29.65
CA GLU A 349 -16.69 0.25 -29.78
C GLU A 349 -16.20 0.91 -28.47
N GLY A 350 -15.18 1.77 -28.56
CA GLY A 350 -14.62 2.49 -27.43
C GLY A 350 -13.93 3.78 -27.87
N ASP A 351 -14.32 4.91 -27.30
CA ASP A 351 -13.67 6.21 -27.51
C ASP A 351 -12.66 6.56 -26.41
N LEU A 352 -12.47 5.63 -25.45
CA LEU A 352 -11.39 5.58 -24.49
C LEU A 352 -10.92 4.13 -24.34
N VAL A 353 -9.61 3.88 -24.37
CA VAL A 353 -9.05 2.56 -24.04
C VAL A 353 -8.10 2.73 -22.86
N VAL A 354 -8.26 1.90 -21.82
CA VAL A 354 -7.33 1.89 -20.68
C VAL A 354 -6.71 0.51 -20.52
N VAL A 355 -5.39 0.45 -20.50
CA VAL A 355 -4.62 -0.79 -20.47
C VAL A 355 -4.03 -1.03 -19.08
N GLY A 356 -4.34 -2.20 -18.51
CA GLY A 356 -3.92 -2.66 -17.19
C GLY A 356 -3.57 -4.15 -17.17
N ILE A 357 -2.56 -4.54 -17.95
CA ILE A 357 -2.15 -5.95 -18.16
C ILE A 357 -0.93 -6.39 -17.33
N GLY A 358 -0.68 -5.70 -16.22
CA GLY A 358 0.46 -5.95 -15.32
C GLY A 358 1.62 -4.96 -15.51
N VAL A 359 2.66 -5.14 -14.70
CA VAL A 359 3.85 -4.28 -14.70
C VAL A 359 5.13 -5.12 -14.78
N ARG A 360 6.25 -4.44 -15.10
CA ARG A 360 7.60 -5.00 -15.11
C ARG A 360 8.48 -4.19 -14.14
N PRO A 361 9.32 -4.83 -13.29
CA PRO A 361 10.21 -4.10 -12.40
C PRO A 361 11.28 -3.33 -13.18
N ASN A 362 11.62 -2.13 -12.73
CA ASN A 362 12.58 -1.23 -13.38
C ASN A 362 14.03 -1.58 -12.97
N THR A 363 14.53 -2.74 -13.43
CA THR A 363 15.82 -3.33 -13.05
C THR A 363 17.02 -2.82 -13.85
N GLY A 364 16.81 -2.12 -14.97
CA GLY A 364 17.87 -1.79 -15.92
C GLY A 364 19.05 -0.99 -15.33
N LEU A 365 18.84 -0.17 -14.30
CA LEU A 365 19.93 0.51 -13.58
C LEU A 365 20.78 -0.47 -12.76
N ALA A 366 20.13 -1.39 -12.07
CA ALA A 366 20.79 -2.38 -11.23
C ALA A 366 21.61 -3.37 -12.08
N GLU A 367 21.03 -3.86 -13.17
CA GLU A 367 21.70 -4.75 -14.13
C GLU A 367 22.99 -4.13 -14.68
N LYS A 368 22.92 -2.89 -15.17
CA LYS A 368 24.09 -2.16 -15.69
C LYS A 368 25.16 -1.90 -14.63
N ALA A 369 24.77 -1.82 -13.37
CA ALA A 369 25.67 -1.62 -12.23
C ALA A 369 26.28 -2.94 -11.71
N GLY A 370 25.97 -4.09 -12.32
CA GLY A 370 26.44 -5.39 -11.86
C GLY A 370 25.76 -5.88 -10.57
N ILE A 371 24.61 -5.30 -10.21
CA ILE A 371 23.79 -5.76 -9.08
C ILE A 371 22.98 -6.98 -9.54
N ALA A 372 22.92 -8.01 -8.69
CA ALA A 372 22.22 -9.25 -9.02
C ALA A 372 20.71 -9.02 -9.20
N THR A 373 20.17 -9.54 -10.30
CA THR A 373 18.77 -9.41 -10.68
C THR A 373 18.22 -10.73 -11.21
N GLU A 374 16.91 -10.92 -11.03
CA GLU A 374 16.11 -11.95 -11.70
C GLU A 374 14.83 -11.28 -12.22
N ARG A 375 13.65 -11.70 -11.74
CA ARG A 375 12.38 -10.99 -11.93
C ARG A 375 12.24 -9.74 -11.03
N GLY A 376 13.35 -9.05 -10.73
CA GLY A 376 13.50 -7.99 -9.73
C GLY A 376 14.94 -7.90 -9.22
N VAL A 377 15.29 -6.86 -8.47
CA VAL A 377 16.59 -6.76 -7.79
C VAL A 377 16.63 -7.71 -6.62
N LEU A 378 17.62 -8.62 -6.62
CA LEU A 378 17.80 -9.56 -5.53
C LEU A 378 18.31 -8.85 -4.29
N VAL A 379 17.62 -9.08 -3.17
CA VAL A 379 18.04 -8.58 -1.86
C VAL A 379 18.01 -9.68 -0.81
N ASN A 380 18.80 -9.52 0.25
CA ASN A 380 18.73 -10.37 1.45
C ASN A 380 17.56 -9.97 2.36
N GLU A 381 17.43 -10.61 3.52
CA GLU A 381 16.37 -10.32 4.50
C GLU A 381 16.47 -8.93 5.14
N TYR A 382 17.58 -8.20 4.94
CA TYR A 382 17.78 -6.81 5.39
C TYR A 382 17.58 -5.79 4.26
N LEU A 383 17.12 -6.25 3.09
CA LEU A 383 16.91 -5.44 1.88
C LEU A 383 18.22 -4.92 1.24
N GLU A 384 19.36 -5.52 1.57
CA GLU A 384 20.66 -5.24 0.96
C GLU A 384 20.80 -5.99 -0.36
N THR A 385 21.35 -5.33 -1.37
CA THR A 385 21.64 -5.96 -2.67
C THR A 385 22.94 -6.78 -2.62
N SER A 386 23.34 -7.38 -3.74
CA SER A 386 24.64 -8.06 -3.87
C SER A 386 25.85 -7.12 -3.79
N VAL A 387 25.63 -5.80 -3.77
CA VAL A 387 26.68 -4.78 -3.71
C VAL A 387 26.57 -4.04 -2.36
N PRO A 388 27.67 -3.94 -1.59
CA PRO A 388 27.66 -3.26 -0.30
C PRO A 388 27.11 -1.83 -0.37
N GLU A 389 26.39 -1.42 0.69
CA GLU A 389 25.82 -0.08 0.86
C GLU A 389 24.75 0.32 -0.18
N ILE A 390 24.34 -0.62 -1.04
CA ILE A 390 23.23 -0.47 -1.96
C ILE A 390 22.07 -1.38 -1.52
N PHE A 391 20.90 -0.78 -1.35
CA PHE A 391 19.65 -1.41 -0.92
C PHE A 391 18.61 -1.35 -2.05
N ALA A 392 17.59 -2.20 -2.00
CA ALA A 392 16.43 -2.07 -2.88
C ALA A 392 15.11 -2.34 -2.14
N ALA A 393 14.08 -1.57 -2.45
CA ALA A 393 12.77 -1.65 -1.78
C ALA A 393 11.60 -1.32 -2.72
N GLY A 394 10.42 -1.88 -2.42
CA GLY A 394 9.19 -1.72 -3.20
C GLY A 394 9.08 -2.71 -4.35
N ASP A 395 8.27 -2.38 -5.36
CA ASP A 395 7.93 -3.27 -6.48
C ASP A 395 9.15 -3.86 -7.23
N ILE A 396 10.33 -3.25 -7.10
CA ILE A 396 11.58 -3.69 -7.72
C ILE A 396 12.24 -4.84 -6.95
N ALA A 397 12.01 -4.96 -5.64
CA ALA A 397 12.78 -5.84 -4.76
C ALA A 397 12.25 -7.27 -4.77
N LEU A 398 13.14 -8.23 -4.99
CA LEU A 398 12.90 -9.67 -4.88
C LEU A 398 13.61 -10.19 -3.63
N TRP A 399 12.85 -10.44 -2.57
CA TRP A 399 13.38 -10.74 -1.23
C TRP A 399 12.98 -12.16 -0.78
N PRO A 400 13.72 -12.78 0.15
CA PRO A 400 13.34 -14.07 0.73
C PRO A 400 12.16 -13.91 1.70
N ASP A 401 11.03 -14.55 1.41
CA ASP A 401 9.92 -14.62 2.35
C ASP A 401 10.28 -15.53 3.52
N VAL A 402 10.39 -14.95 4.71
CA VAL A 402 10.77 -15.68 5.94
C VAL A 402 9.84 -16.86 6.26
N ARG A 403 8.60 -16.83 5.77
CA ARG A 403 7.57 -17.84 6.05
C ARG A 403 7.71 -19.08 5.19
N THR A 404 8.19 -18.90 3.95
CA THR A 404 8.24 -19.97 2.94
C THR A 404 9.66 -20.30 2.47
N GLY A 405 10.64 -19.43 2.76
CA GLY A 405 11.99 -19.48 2.22
C GLY A 405 12.09 -19.14 0.73
N ARG A 406 10.96 -18.97 0.03
CA ARG A 406 10.93 -18.64 -1.39
C ARG A 406 11.23 -17.16 -1.59
N LYS A 407 11.91 -16.83 -2.68
CA LYS A 407 12.04 -15.43 -3.11
C LYS A 407 10.71 -14.94 -3.67
N ILE A 408 10.16 -13.85 -3.16
CA ILE A 408 8.93 -13.24 -3.66
C ILE A 408 9.15 -11.78 -4.00
N ARG A 409 8.30 -11.27 -4.90
CA ARG A 409 8.22 -9.87 -5.26
C ARG A 409 6.74 -9.49 -5.28
N VAL A 410 6.40 -8.41 -4.59
CA VAL A 410 5.01 -7.97 -4.41
C VAL A 410 4.90 -6.51 -4.80
N GLU A 411 3.86 -6.20 -5.58
CA GLU A 411 3.65 -4.90 -6.20
C GLU A 411 2.51 -4.15 -5.50
N HIS A 412 2.64 -3.98 -4.17
CA HIS A 412 1.60 -3.39 -3.35
C HIS A 412 2.11 -2.25 -2.48
N TRP A 413 1.25 -1.24 -2.34
CA TRP A 413 1.54 0.03 -1.69
C TRP A 413 2.10 -0.12 -0.27
N VAL A 414 1.39 -0.85 0.59
CA VAL A 414 1.81 -1.06 1.99
C VAL A 414 3.14 -1.79 2.08
N VAL A 415 3.34 -2.83 1.25
CA VAL A 415 4.59 -3.60 1.21
C VAL A 415 5.76 -2.67 0.84
N ALA A 416 5.57 -1.86 -0.19
CA ALA A 416 6.61 -0.93 -0.63
C ALA A 416 6.96 0.11 0.45
N GLN A 417 5.97 0.71 1.11
CA GLN A 417 6.23 1.64 2.21
C GLN A 417 6.95 0.96 3.38
N ARG A 418 6.50 -0.24 3.79
CA ARG A 418 7.14 -0.99 4.89
C ARG A 418 8.57 -1.39 4.55
N GLN A 419 8.84 -1.83 3.32
CA GLN A 419 10.21 -2.09 2.86
C GLN A 419 11.06 -0.81 2.85
N GLY A 420 10.51 0.32 2.41
CA GLY A 420 11.20 1.61 2.48
C GLY A 420 11.60 2.00 3.92
N GLN A 421 10.67 1.82 4.87
CA GLN A 421 10.92 2.06 6.29
C GLN A 421 12.00 1.13 6.86
N THR A 422 11.93 -0.17 6.58
CA THR A 422 12.96 -1.13 7.02
C THR A 422 14.32 -0.86 6.37
N ALA A 423 14.36 -0.54 5.07
CA ALA A 423 15.60 -0.18 4.37
C ALA A 423 16.25 1.06 4.98
N ALA A 424 15.49 2.10 5.31
CA ALA A 424 16.00 3.28 6.01
C ALA A 424 16.63 2.91 7.36
N ARG A 425 15.97 2.07 8.17
CA ARG A 425 16.53 1.61 9.45
C ARG A 425 17.81 0.78 9.25
N ASN A 426 17.88 -0.04 8.21
CA ASN A 426 19.06 -0.86 7.91
C ASN A 426 20.23 -0.06 7.35
N ILE A 427 19.97 0.96 6.52
CA ILE A 427 20.96 1.97 6.13
C ILE A 427 21.61 2.61 7.37
N LEU A 428 20.83 2.78 8.45
CA LEU A 428 21.25 3.34 9.73
C LEU A 428 21.73 2.29 10.75
N GLY A 429 21.99 1.05 10.30
CA GLY A 429 22.63 0.00 11.08
C GLY A 429 21.72 -0.75 12.06
N ALA A 430 20.39 -0.66 11.90
CA ALA A 430 19.46 -1.39 12.76
C ALA A 430 19.55 -2.92 12.59
N HIS A 431 19.88 -3.39 11.38
CA HIS A 431 19.96 -4.81 11.01
C HIS A 431 18.66 -5.56 11.32
N GLU A 432 17.54 -4.94 10.94
CA GLU A 432 16.18 -5.42 11.09
C GLU A 432 15.78 -6.27 9.87
N ARG A 433 15.33 -7.49 10.11
CA ARG A 433 14.81 -8.37 9.05
C ARG A 433 13.45 -7.86 8.58
N PHE A 434 13.24 -7.83 7.26
CA PHE A 434 11.91 -7.61 6.68
C PHE A 434 11.08 -8.90 6.75
N ALA A 435 10.26 -9.03 7.79
CA ALA A 435 9.47 -10.22 8.09
C ALA A 435 7.94 -9.99 7.99
N ALA A 436 7.50 -8.79 7.62
CA ALA A 436 6.08 -8.46 7.57
C ALA A 436 5.35 -9.29 6.50
N PRO A 437 4.22 -9.95 6.83
CA PRO A 437 3.36 -10.56 5.83
C PRO A 437 2.94 -9.52 4.77
N PRO A 438 2.97 -9.86 3.47
CA PRO A 438 2.46 -8.96 2.46
C PRO A 438 0.99 -8.67 2.71
N PHE A 439 0.61 -7.40 2.64
CA PHE A 439 -0.77 -6.95 2.83
C PHE A 439 -1.15 -5.98 1.71
N PHE A 440 -2.39 -6.10 1.23
CA PHE A 440 -3.01 -5.10 0.36
C PHE A 440 -4.53 -5.07 0.53
N TRP A 441 -5.14 -4.05 -0.07
CA TRP A 441 -6.57 -3.91 -0.19
C TRP A 441 -6.95 -3.60 -1.64
N SER A 442 -8.19 -3.91 -2.00
CA SER A 442 -8.79 -3.44 -3.24
C SER A 442 -10.27 -3.14 -3.01
N ASN A 443 -10.76 -2.12 -3.72
CA ASN A 443 -12.14 -1.67 -3.62
C ASN A 443 -12.77 -1.75 -5.00
N HIS A 444 -13.93 -2.40 -5.08
CA HIS A 444 -14.75 -2.49 -6.29
C HIS A 444 -16.17 -2.11 -5.92
N PHE A 445 -16.58 -0.86 -6.22
CA PHE A 445 -17.86 -0.32 -5.75
C PHE A 445 -18.00 -0.48 -4.22
N ASP A 446 -19.01 -1.23 -3.77
CA ASP A 446 -19.30 -1.55 -2.37
C ASP A 446 -18.63 -2.84 -1.86
N LEU A 447 -17.75 -3.46 -2.67
CA LEU A 447 -16.95 -4.61 -2.28
C LEU A 447 -15.55 -4.17 -1.82
N HIS A 448 -15.27 -4.38 -0.54
CA HIS A 448 -14.02 -3.98 0.12
C HIS A 448 -13.23 -5.22 0.52
N ILE A 449 -12.13 -5.47 -0.20
CA ILE A 449 -11.31 -6.67 -0.02
C ILE A 449 -10.05 -6.31 0.75
N ARG A 450 -9.68 -7.17 1.71
CA ARG A 450 -8.39 -7.14 2.40
C ARG A 450 -7.72 -8.47 2.18
N TYR A 451 -6.43 -8.43 1.89
CA TYR A 451 -5.65 -9.63 1.63
C TYR A 451 -4.34 -9.56 2.40
N VAL A 452 -4.07 -10.60 3.17
CA VAL A 452 -2.81 -10.77 3.88
C VAL A 452 -2.17 -12.10 3.52
N GLY A 453 -0.85 -12.09 3.42
CA GLY A 453 -0.03 -13.22 3.06
C GLY A 453 0.34 -13.26 1.58
N HIS A 454 0.72 -14.43 1.09
CA HIS A 454 1.08 -14.63 -0.31
C HIS A 454 0.82 -16.09 -0.68
N GLY A 455 -0.23 -16.35 -1.46
CA GLY A 455 -0.51 -17.67 -2.01
C GLY A 455 0.68 -18.22 -2.78
N SER A 456 0.90 -19.52 -2.65
CA SER A 456 1.90 -20.27 -3.39
C SER A 456 1.54 -20.49 -4.86
N GLY A 457 0.25 -20.37 -5.21
CA GLY A 457 -0.30 -20.62 -6.55
C GLY A 457 -0.94 -22.01 -6.70
N ASP A 458 -0.53 -22.96 -5.87
CA ASP A 458 -1.05 -24.34 -5.83
C ASP A 458 -1.83 -24.63 -4.52
N ASP A 459 -2.29 -23.57 -3.86
CA ASP A 459 -2.97 -23.66 -2.58
C ASP A 459 -4.33 -24.36 -2.70
N GLN A 460 -4.67 -25.13 -1.67
CA GLN A 460 -6.06 -25.50 -1.41
C GLN A 460 -6.81 -24.26 -0.92
N VAL A 461 -7.89 -23.93 -1.60
CA VAL A 461 -8.73 -22.76 -1.31
C VAL A 461 -10.00 -23.22 -0.59
N SER A 462 -10.37 -22.50 0.46
CA SER A 462 -11.60 -22.74 1.22
C SER A 462 -12.27 -21.42 1.56
N VAL A 463 -13.59 -21.43 1.65
CA VAL A 463 -14.39 -20.26 2.04
C VAL A 463 -14.96 -20.48 3.43
N SER A 464 -14.80 -19.50 4.32
CA SER A 464 -15.51 -19.39 5.60
C SER A 464 -16.47 -18.21 5.53
N GLY A 465 -17.71 -18.38 5.99
CA GLY A 465 -18.74 -17.34 5.95
C GLY A 465 -19.59 -17.32 4.67
N ASP A 466 -20.22 -16.18 4.41
CA ASP A 466 -21.10 -15.95 3.26
C ASP A 466 -20.54 -14.87 2.33
N LEU A 467 -20.05 -15.30 1.18
CA LEU A 467 -19.52 -14.40 0.15
C LEU A 467 -20.60 -13.46 -0.41
N LYS A 468 -21.83 -13.94 -0.59
CA LYS A 468 -22.92 -13.11 -1.13
C LYS A 468 -23.38 -12.06 -0.13
N GLY A 469 -23.43 -12.45 1.16
CA GLY A 469 -23.65 -11.55 2.29
C GLY A 469 -22.50 -10.57 2.57
N LYS A 470 -21.37 -10.68 1.85
CA LYS A 470 -20.15 -9.87 2.03
C LYS A 470 -19.56 -9.97 3.44
N ASP A 471 -19.71 -11.13 4.06
CA ASP A 471 -19.17 -11.48 5.37
C ASP A 471 -18.46 -12.84 5.28
N ALA A 472 -17.26 -12.84 4.69
CA ALA A 472 -16.52 -14.06 4.41
C ALA A 472 -15.01 -13.87 4.34
N SER A 473 -14.31 -15.00 4.49
CA SER A 473 -12.88 -15.14 4.30
C SER A 473 -12.59 -16.27 3.31
N VAL A 474 -11.70 -16.02 2.34
CA VAL A 474 -11.13 -17.02 1.44
C VAL A 474 -9.72 -17.34 1.94
N ILE A 475 -9.51 -18.59 2.33
CA ILE A 475 -8.31 -19.05 3.03
C ILE A 475 -7.53 -19.98 2.11
N PHE A 476 -6.26 -19.66 1.91
CA PHE A 476 -5.32 -20.39 1.07
C PHE A 476 -4.39 -21.22 1.95
N ARG A 477 -4.28 -22.52 1.66
CA ARG A 477 -3.40 -23.44 2.38
C ARG A 477 -2.48 -24.22 1.45
N ALA A 478 -1.20 -24.27 1.79
CA ALA A 478 -0.22 -25.15 1.15
C ALA A 478 0.43 -26.05 2.21
N GLY A 479 0.41 -27.37 1.99
CA GLY A 479 0.96 -28.34 2.95
C GLY A 479 0.32 -28.24 4.35
N GLY A 480 -0.99 -27.97 4.42
CA GLY A 480 -1.74 -27.80 5.67
C GLY A 480 -1.55 -26.45 6.38
N ARG A 481 -0.63 -25.59 5.93
CA ARG A 481 -0.37 -24.27 6.54
C ARG A 481 -1.07 -23.16 5.75
N VAL A 482 -1.61 -22.17 6.46
CA VAL A 482 -2.18 -20.97 5.83
C VAL A 482 -1.07 -20.13 5.20
N THR A 483 -1.24 -19.78 3.93
CA THR A 483 -0.30 -18.97 3.14
C THR A 483 -0.83 -17.56 2.90
N ALA A 484 -2.15 -17.43 2.79
CA ALA A 484 -2.84 -16.17 2.64
C ALA A 484 -4.31 -16.26 3.10
N VAL A 485 -4.89 -15.09 3.39
CA VAL A 485 -6.32 -14.91 3.67
C VAL A 485 -6.81 -13.64 2.97
N ALA A 486 -7.80 -13.79 2.10
CA ALA A 486 -8.62 -12.69 1.59
C ALA A 486 -9.89 -12.58 2.42
N SER A 487 -10.39 -11.37 2.70
CA SER A 487 -11.61 -11.17 3.48
C SER A 487 -12.45 -10.03 2.94
N ILE A 488 -13.76 -10.13 3.17
CA ILE A 488 -14.78 -9.11 2.93
C ILE A 488 -15.68 -9.05 4.18
N GLY A 489 -15.91 -7.86 4.73
CA GLY A 489 -16.69 -7.66 5.97
C GLY A 489 -16.01 -8.16 7.25
N ARG A 490 -14.91 -8.92 7.15
CA ARG A 490 -14.20 -9.56 8.27
C ARG A 490 -12.83 -8.94 8.55
N ASP A 491 -12.79 -7.62 8.65
CA ASP A 491 -11.55 -6.84 8.88
C ASP A 491 -10.76 -7.34 10.11
N HIS A 492 -11.44 -7.67 11.21
CA HIS A 492 -10.80 -8.15 12.44
C HIS A 492 -10.16 -9.53 12.26
N GLU A 493 -10.86 -10.47 11.59
CA GLU A 493 -10.33 -11.80 11.27
C GLU A 493 -9.10 -11.70 10.36
N ASN A 494 -9.08 -10.73 9.43
CA ASN A 494 -7.90 -10.49 8.59
C ASN A 494 -6.68 -10.02 9.38
N LEU A 495 -6.89 -9.19 10.41
CA LEU A 495 -5.83 -8.79 11.34
C LEU A 495 -5.31 -9.97 12.18
N GLU A 496 -6.20 -10.89 12.59
CA GLU A 496 -5.79 -12.12 13.28
C GLU A 496 -4.95 -13.02 12.36
N ALA A 497 -5.32 -13.14 11.09
CA ALA A 497 -4.53 -13.84 10.07
C ALA A 497 -3.16 -13.20 9.86
N ASP A 498 -3.08 -11.86 9.82
CA ASP A 498 -1.83 -11.11 9.73
C ASP A 498 -0.89 -11.45 10.89
N VAL A 499 -1.40 -11.42 12.13
CA VAL A 499 -0.61 -11.76 13.32
C VAL A 499 -0.20 -13.23 13.33
N ALA A 500 -1.08 -14.15 12.92
CA ALA A 500 -0.76 -15.56 12.84
C ALA A 500 0.38 -15.82 11.84
N LEU A 501 0.30 -15.22 10.65
CA LEU A 501 1.33 -15.33 9.60
C LEU A 501 2.65 -14.70 10.03
N GLU A 502 2.63 -13.57 10.74
CA GLU A 502 3.83 -12.91 11.25
C GLU A 502 4.53 -13.74 12.34
N ARG A 503 3.75 -14.35 13.25
CA ARG A 503 4.28 -15.16 14.36
C ARG A 503 4.59 -16.61 13.98
N GLY A 504 4.22 -17.03 12.77
CA GLY A 504 4.33 -18.42 12.32
C GLY A 504 3.36 -19.37 13.03
N ASN A 505 2.29 -18.84 13.64
CA ASN A 505 1.26 -19.60 14.34
C ASN A 505 0.21 -20.15 13.36
N GLU A 506 -0.56 -21.14 13.78
CA GLU A 506 -1.73 -21.58 13.03
C GLU A 506 -2.84 -20.53 13.08
N PHE A 507 -3.44 -20.26 11.92
CA PHE A 507 -4.66 -19.48 11.80
C PHE A 507 -5.86 -20.42 11.72
N GLY A 508 -6.62 -20.49 12.81
CA GLY A 508 -7.92 -21.17 12.86
C GLY A 508 -9.01 -20.15 12.58
N ALA A 509 -9.67 -20.26 11.42
CA ALA A 509 -10.91 -19.55 11.20
C ALA A 509 -11.97 -20.18 12.12
N LEU A 510 -12.60 -19.35 12.96
CA LEU A 510 -13.68 -19.76 13.87
C LEU A 510 -14.98 -20.04 13.11
#